data_AF-A0A1G0YMF8-F1
#
_entry.id   AF-A0A1G0YMF8-F1
#
_cell.length_a   1.000
_cell.length_b   1.000
_cell.length_c   1.000
_cell.angle_alpha   90.00
_cell.angle_beta   90.00
_cell.angle_gamma   90.00
#
_symmetry.space_group_name_H-M   'P 1'
#
loop_
_entity.id
_entity.type
_entity.pdbx_description
1 polymer ?
#
loop_
_entity_poly.entity_id
_entity_poly.type
_entity_poly.pdbx_seq_one_letter_code
_entity_poly.pdbx_strand_id
1 'polypeptide(L)'
;MILFVSGCASTYSTRSVEPSGFLGDYSQMRAGAEEDVQLIYVNPQADFGRYRKIMMDPVSVYVTPDSYLRKVPKEQLSMLVNELDAAIKTQLTPHYEFVHEPQAGAMRLRIAITEAQGANVALDTVSTVVPVGLAISAARRAVFGTHSSIGKAGIEMEILDAETGQRLWAMVDERAGRKITGKFDKFSKWRTTHDASEYWADLVKERLESLQAEHAASTP
;
A
#
# COMPACT_ATOMS: atom_id res chain seq x y z
N MET A 1 9.07 17.27 -11.62
CA MET A 1 9.96 16.20 -12.11
C MET A 1 9.14 14.92 -12.18
N ILE A 2 9.11 14.24 -13.33
CA ILE A 2 8.39 12.97 -13.49
C ILE A 2 9.27 11.88 -12.86
N LEU A 3 8.83 11.28 -11.76
CA LEU A 3 9.48 10.15 -11.10
C LEU A 3 9.05 8.88 -11.84
N PHE A 4 9.98 8.25 -12.56
CA PHE A 4 9.78 6.92 -13.13
C PHE A 4 10.19 5.88 -12.09
N VAL A 5 9.24 5.41 -11.28
CA VAL A 5 9.45 4.22 -10.44
C VAL A 5 9.61 3.05 -11.39
N SER A 6 10.86 2.69 -11.70
CA SER A 6 11.20 1.64 -12.66
C SER A 6 11.15 0.26 -12.00
N GLY A 7 10.05 -0.04 -11.30
CA GLY A 7 9.74 -1.37 -10.83
C GLY A 7 9.00 -2.12 -11.93
N CYS A 8 9.46 -3.32 -12.28
CA CYS A 8 8.76 -4.20 -13.22
C CYS A 8 7.40 -4.57 -12.59
N ALA A 9 6.37 -3.76 -12.84
CA ALA A 9 5.22 -3.66 -11.95
C ALA A 9 4.25 -4.83 -12.18
N SER A 10 4.42 -5.89 -11.39
CA SER A 10 3.47 -7.01 -11.30
C SER A 10 2.12 -6.60 -10.68
N THR A 11 2.01 -5.35 -10.24
CA THR A 11 0.81 -4.65 -9.77
C THR A 11 0.63 -3.30 -10.49
N TYR A 12 -0.56 -2.72 -10.42
CA TYR A 12 -0.85 -1.37 -10.92
C TYR A 12 -1.78 -0.62 -9.97
N SER A 13 -1.61 0.69 -9.91
CA SER A 13 -2.48 1.63 -9.18
C SER A 13 -3.90 1.56 -9.74
N THR A 14 -4.91 1.40 -8.87
CA THR A 14 -6.31 1.43 -9.30
C THR A 14 -6.74 2.86 -9.64
N ARG A 15 -7.88 3.01 -10.35
CA ARG A 15 -8.32 4.32 -10.86
C ARG A 15 -8.73 5.31 -9.76
N SER A 16 -9.12 4.80 -8.60
CA SER A 16 -9.60 5.59 -7.47
C SER A 16 -9.55 4.74 -6.22
N VAL A 17 -9.28 5.37 -5.08
CA VAL A 17 -9.31 4.75 -3.76
C VAL A 17 -10.24 5.55 -2.86
N GLU A 18 -11.03 4.86 -2.04
CA GLU A 18 -11.83 5.50 -1.00
C GLU A 18 -11.01 5.61 0.29
N PRO A 19 -10.86 6.81 0.88
CA PRO A 19 -10.25 6.98 2.19
C PRO A 19 -10.87 6.09 3.26
N SER A 20 -10.04 5.34 3.98
CA SER A 20 -10.49 4.43 5.04
C SER A 20 -10.91 5.16 6.32
N GLY A 21 -10.36 6.35 6.57
CA GLY A 21 -10.48 7.08 7.83
C GLY A 21 -9.23 7.05 8.71
N PHE A 22 -8.22 6.22 8.39
CA PHE A 22 -7.00 6.08 9.18
C PHE A 22 -6.20 7.39 9.34
N LEU A 23 -6.12 8.21 8.29
CA LEU A 23 -5.41 9.50 8.34
C LEU A 23 -6.21 10.60 9.08
N GLY A 24 -7.48 10.37 9.42
CA GLY A 24 -8.36 11.33 10.10
C GLY A 24 -8.84 12.49 9.23
N ASP A 25 -7.93 13.29 8.67
CA ASP A 25 -8.23 14.41 7.77
C ASP A 25 -7.58 14.20 6.39
N TYR A 26 -8.39 14.26 5.34
CA TYR A 26 -7.98 14.09 3.94
C TYR A 26 -8.12 15.38 3.13
N SER A 27 -8.54 16.50 3.73
CA SER A 27 -8.82 17.77 3.04
C SER A 27 -7.60 18.37 2.32
N GLN A 28 -6.40 18.02 2.78
CA GLN A 28 -5.13 18.48 2.19
C GLN A 28 -4.64 17.57 1.05
N MET A 29 -5.23 16.39 0.89
CA MET A 29 -4.80 15.38 -0.08
C MET A 29 -5.22 15.80 -1.49
N ARG A 30 -4.39 15.47 -2.46
CA ARG A 30 -4.65 15.70 -3.89
C ARG A 30 -4.42 14.42 -4.67
N ALA A 31 -5.03 14.32 -5.85
CA ALA A 31 -4.74 13.22 -6.74
C ALA A 31 -3.24 13.19 -7.08
N GLY A 32 -2.62 12.01 -7.03
CA GLY A 32 -1.27 11.80 -7.54
C GLY A 32 -1.21 11.88 -9.06
N ALA A 33 0.00 11.76 -9.60
CA ALA A 33 0.19 11.65 -11.05
C ALA A 33 -0.36 10.31 -11.58
N GLU A 34 -0.56 10.21 -12.89
CA GLU A 34 -1.04 8.98 -13.51
C GLU A 34 -0.07 7.82 -13.24
N GLU A 35 -0.61 6.67 -12.82
CA GLU A 35 0.13 5.46 -12.40
C GLU A 35 0.98 5.55 -11.10
N ASP A 36 0.97 6.71 -10.43
CA ASP A 36 1.54 6.92 -9.09
C ASP A 36 0.52 6.52 -7.98
N VAL A 37 0.76 6.91 -6.74
CA VAL A 37 -0.19 6.80 -5.63
C VAL A 37 -1.47 7.59 -5.92
N GLN A 38 -2.65 7.09 -5.54
CA GLN A 38 -3.89 7.80 -5.91
C GLN A 38 -4.09 9.11 -5.17
N LEU A 39 -3.78 9.18 -3.87
CA LEU A 39 -3.85 10.42 -3.11
C LEU A 39 -2.51 10.70 -2.45
N ILE A 40 -2.07 11.94 -2.51
CA ILE A 40 -0.82 12.39 -1.91
C ILE A 40 -0.98 13.78 -1.27
N TYR A 41 -0.27 13.98 -0.18
CA TYR A 41 -0.03 15.28 0.43
C TYR A 41 1.46 15.44 0.71
N VAL A 42 1.99 16.63 0.44
CA VAL A 42 3.35 17.05 0.80
C VAL A 42 3.22 18.43 1.42
N ASN A 43 3.78 18.62 2.60
CA ASN A 43 3.85 19.91 3.25
C ASN A 43 4.89 20.79 2.54
N PRO A 44 4.51 21.89 1.88
CA PRO A 44 5.44 22.73 1.13
C PRO A 44 6.36 23.56 2.02
N GLN A 45 6.15 23.56 3.34
CA GLN A 45 6.95 24.28 4.32
C GLN A 45 7.85 23.34 5.14
N ALA A 46 7.81 22.03 4.87
CA ALA A 46 8.62 21.07 5.59
C ALA A 46 10.09 21.15 5.14
N ASP A 47 10.98 21.28 6.12
CA ASP A 47 12.42 21.10 5.93
C ASP A 47 12.74 19.61 6.00
N PHE A 48 12.62 18.91 4.87
CA PHE A 48 12.97 17.48 4.78
C PHE A 48 14.46 17.23 5.02
N GLY A 49 15.31 18.25 4.81
CA GLY A 49 16.75 18.21 4.99
C GLY A 49 17.17 17.94 6.43
N ARG A 50 16.34 18.28 7.42
CA ARG A 50 16.64 18.08 8.85
C ARG A 50 16.39 16.66 9.38
N TYR A 51 15.63 15.84 8.67
CA TYR A 51 15.20 14.53 9.19
C TYR A 51 16.18 13.43 8.81
N ARG A 52 16.72 12.74 9.82
CA ARG A 52 17.65 11.60 9.66
C ARG A 52 17.23 10.37 10.46
N LYS A 53 16.16 10.48 11.23
CA LYS A 53 15.65 9.44 12.12
C LYS A 53 14.21 9.11 11.80
N ILE A 54 13.83 7.87 11.99
CA ILE A 54 12.45 7.39 11.83
C ILE A 54 12.01 6.68 13.10
N MET A 55 10.93 7.17 13.69
CA MET A 55 10.12 6.45 14.66
C MET A 55 8.96 5.81 13.90
N MET A 56 9.00 4.49 13.70
CA MET A 56 7.93 3.80 12.99
C MET A 56 6.96 3.18 13.99
N ASP A 57 5.69 3.59 13.91
CA ASP A 57 4.61 2.94 14.65
C ASP A 57 4.40 1.51 14.12
N PRO A 58 3.86 0.59 14.94
CA PRO A 58 3.43 -0.72 14.46
C PRO A 58 2.45 -0.57 13.28
N VAL A 59 2.69 -1.32 12.21
CA VAL A 59 1.79 -1.37 11.05
C VAL A 59 0.42 -1.84 11.51
N SER A 60 -0.61 -1.05 11.23
CA SER A 60 -1.98 -1.30 11.64
C SER A 60 -2.77 -2.02 10.56
N VAL A 61 -3.78 -2.79 10.95
CA VAL A 61 -4.83 -3.28 10.03
C VAL A 61 -6.08 -2.47 10.27
N TYR A 62 -6.46 -1.63 9.31
CA TYR A 62 -7.57 -0.70 9.44
C TYR A 62 -8.77 -1.19 8.64
N VAL A 63 -9.73 -1.79 9.33
CA VAL A 63 -10.84 -2.52 8.71
C VAL A 63 -12.05 -1.59 8.53
N THR A 64 -12.41 -1.29 7.28
CA THR A 64 -13.65 -0.61 6.94
C THR A 64 -14.80 -1.61 6.73
N PRO A 65 -16.08 -1.18 6.77
CA PRO A 65 -17.22 -2.08 6.61
C PRO A 65 -17.18 -2.95 5.34
N ASP A 66 -16.68 -2.37 4.24
CA ASP A 66 -16.66 -2.96 2.90
C ASP A 66 -15.33 -3.66 2.55
N SER A 67 -14.31 -3.53 3.40
CA SER A 67 -12.99 -4.12 3.17
C SER A 67 -12.99 -5.65 3.23
N TYR A 68 -12.25 -6.30 2.32
CA TYR A 68 -12.06 -7.75 2.33
C TYR A 68 -11.27 -8.23 3.55
N LEU A 69 -10.55 -7.33 4.25
CA LEU A 69 -9.82 -7.62 5.49
C LEU A 69 -10.67 -8.34 6.54
N ARG A 70 -11.99 -8.07 6.59
CA ARG A 70 -12.95 -8.74 7.50
C ARG A 70 -13.01 -10.26 7.33
N LYS A 71 -12.63 -10.76 6.14
CA LYS A 71 -12.69 -12.17 5.75
C LYS A 71 -11.31 -12.83 5.81
N VAL A 72 -10.26 -12.11 6.18
CA VAL A 72 -8.89 -12.61 6.23
C VAL A 72 -8.62 -13.21 7.62
N PRO A 73 -8.17 -14.47 7.72
CA PRO A 73 -7.79 -15.07 9.00
C PRO A 73 -6.69 -14.25 9.70
N LYS A 74 -6.74 -14.20 11.03
CA LYS A 74 -5.82 -13.39 11.84
C LYS A 74 -4.35 -13.72 11.56
N GLU A 75 -4.02 -14.99 11.37
CA GLU A 75 -2.67 -15.45 11.07
C GLU A 75 -2.18 -14.91 9.72
N GLN A 76 -3.08 -14.80 8.73
CA GLN A 76 -2.77 -14.22 7.43
C GLN A 76 -2.62 -12.70 7.55
N LEU A 77 -3.45 -12.01 8.34
CA LEU A 77 -3.27 -10.58 8.62
C LEU A 77 -1.92 -10.30 9.28
N SER A 78 -1.54 -11.06 10.31
CA SER A 78 -0.23 -10.91 10.96
C SER A 78 0.93 -11.15 9.99
N MET A 79 0.80 -12.10 9.08
CA MET A 79 1.80 -12.33 8.02
C MET A 79 1.95 -11.10 7.11
N LEU A 80 0.84 -10.52 6.63
CA LEU A 80 0.86 -9.33 5.75
C LEU A 80 1.43 -8.10 6.47
N VAL A 81 1.08 -7.91 7.75
CA VAL A 81 1.64 -6.84 8.59
C VAL A 81 3.14 -6.98 8.73
N ASN A 82 3.63 -8.18 9.06
CA ASN A 82 5.07 -8.43 9.24
C ASN A 82 5.85 -8.25 7.94
N GLU A 83 5.26 -8.62 6.80
CA GLU A 83 5.86 -8.47 5.48
C GLU A 83 6.05 -6.99 5.12
N LEU A 84 4.99 -6.18 5.27
CA LEU A 84 5.06 -4.74 5.01
C LEU A 84 6.01 -4.01 5.97
N ASP A 85 5.98 -4.36 7.26
CA ASP A 85 6.93 -3.84 8.25
C ASP A 85 8.39 -4.13 7.81
N ALA A 86 8.68 -5.40 7.47
CA ALA A 86 10.01 -5.81 7.04
C ALA A 86 10.45 -5.13 5.74
N ALA A 87 9.56 -4.98 4.75
CA ALA A 87 9.87 -4.31 3.49
C ALA A 87 10.25 -2.83 3.73
N ILE A 88 9.45 -2.11 4.52
CA ILE A 88 9.68 -0.69 4.86
C ILE A 88 11.01 -0.53 5.60
N LYS A 89 11.24 -1.34 6.64
CA LYS A 89 12.51 -1.30 7.39
C LYS A 89 13.70 -1.61 6.51
N THR A 90 13.62 -2.62 5.66
CA THR A 90 14.69 -3.00 4.72
C THR A 90 15.09 -1.84 3.83
N GLN A 91 14.10 -1.13 3.26
CA GLN A 91 14.36 -0.02 2.34
C GLN A 91 14.87 1.24 3.04
N LEU A 92 14.44 1.51 4.27
CA LEU A 92 14.75 2.78 4.96
C LEU A 92 15.97 2.71 5.89
N THR A 93 16.28 1.55 6.48
CA THR A 93 17.41 1.40 7.41
C THR A 93 18.78 1.83 6.83
N PRO A 94 19.08 1.64 5.52
CA PRO A 94 20.34 2.12 4.96
C PRO A 94 20.50 3.65 4.96
N HIS A 95 19.40 4.40 5.06
CA HIS A 95 19.36 5.85 4.90
C HIS A 95 18.94 6.60 6.18
N TYR A 96 18.28 5.91 7.12
CA TYR A 96 17.70 6.49 8.32
C TYR A 96 18.00 5.66 9.57
N GLU A 97 18.24 6.35 10.68
CA GLU A 97 18.34 5.72 12.01
C GLU A 97 16.93 5.45 12.56
N PHE A 98 16.61 4.20 12.90
CA PHE A 98 15.34 3.88 13.57
C PHE A 98 15.43 4.14 15.06
N VAL A 99 14.44 4.85 15.60
CA VAL A 99 14.39 5.29 17.00
C VAL A 99 13.04 4.93 17.62
N HIS A 100 13.01 4.79 18.94
CA HIS A 100 11.82 4.31 19.66
C HIS A 100 11.02 5.41 20.34
N GLU A 101 11.61 6.60 20.48
CA GLU A 101 10.98 7.75 21.13
C GLU A 101 11.03 8.98 20.22
N PRO A 102 10.03 9.88 20.32
CA PRO A 102 10.07 11.18 19.64
C PRO A 102 11.31 11.99 20.05
N GLN A 103 12.03 12.52 19.05
CA GLN A 103 13.19 13.38 19.29
C GLN A 103 13.48 14.28 18.07
N ALA A 104 14.32 15.29 18.28
CA ALA A 104 14.75 16.20 17.23
C ALA A 104 15.32 15.48 16.01
N GLY A 105 14.85 15.89 14.83
CA GLY A 105 15.22 15.30 13.54
C GLY A 105 14.62 13.92 13.28
N ALA A 106 13.68 13.46 14.11
CA ALA A 106 12.91 12.24 13.87
C ALA A 106 11.57 12.53 13.18
N MET A 107 11.25 11.71 12.20
CA MET A 107 9.91 11.61 11.62
C MET A 107 9.17 10.44 12.27
N ARG A 108 7.88 10.60 12.52
CA ARG A 108 6.99 9.49 12.90
C ARG A 108 6.29 8.94 11.67
N LEU A 109 6.55 7.67 11.34
CA LEU A 109 5.91 6.97 10.24
C LEU A 109 4.75 6.11 10.76
N ARG A 110 3.55 6.40 10.26
CA ARG A 110 2.32 5.65 10.56
C ARG A 110 1.83 4.97 9.29
N ILE A 111 1.49 3.69 9.39
CA ILE A 111 1.10 2.84 8.25
C ILE A 111 -0.13 2.01 8.63
N ALA A 112 -1.10 1.94 7.72
CA ALA A 112 -2.25 1.04 7.82
C ALA A 112 -2.48 0.28 6.53
N ILE A 113 -2.64 -1.04 6.65
CA ILE A 113 -3.24 -1.87 5.60
C ILE A 113 -4.76 -1.67 5.66
N THR A 114 -5.34 -1.18 4.57
CA THR A 114 -6.77 -0.82 4.47
C THR A 114 -7.57 -1.79 3.59
N GLU A 115 -6.89 -2.54 2.71
CA GLU A 115 -7.47 -3.61 1.91
C GLU A 115 -6.45 -4.73 1.68
N ALA A 116 -6.90 -5.98 1.70
CA ALA A 116 -6.15 -7.13 1.23
C ALA A 116 -7.10 -8.19 0.70
N GLN A 117 -7.16 -8.32 -0.62
CA GLN A 117 -7.95 -9.34 -1.33
C GLN A 117 -7.02 -10.32 -2.02
N GLY A 118 -7.04 -11.58 -1.59
CA GLY A 118 -6.26 -12.64 -2.21
C GLY A 118 -6.75 -13.03 -3.61
N ALA A 119 -5.87 -13.55 -4.46
CA ALA A 119 -6.26 -14.15 -5.74
C ALA A 119 -7.18 -15.37 -5.54
N ASN A 120 -8.04 -15.64 -6.52
CA ASN A 120 -9.03 -16.75 -6.57
C ASN A 120 -10.20 -16.69 -5.58
N VAL A 121 -10.33 -15.63 -4.78
CA VAL A 121 -11.48 -15.40 -3.88
C VAL A 121 -12.84 -15.49 -4.60
N ALA A 122 -12.91 -15.07 -5.87
CA ALA A 122 -14.15 -15.11 -6.64
C ALA A 122 -14.63 -16.52 -7.02
N LEU A 123 -13.76 -17.53 -6.97
CA LEU A 123 -14.13 -18.93 -7.22
C LEU A 123 -14.70 -19.60 -5.96
N ASP A 124 -14.15 -19.27 -4.78
CA ASP A 124 -14.57 -19.88 -3.50
C ASP A 124 -15.97 -19.43 -3.04
N THR A 125 -16.47 -18.29 -3.53
CA THR A 125 -17.80 -17.77 -3.13
C THR A 125 -18.96 -18.46 -3.87
N VAL A 126 -18.70 -19.32 -4.86
CA VAL A 126 -19.75 -20.07 -5.62
C VAL A 126 -19.75 -21.56 -5.28
N SER A 127 -19.46 -21.93 -4.03
CA SER A 127 -19.72 -23.29 -3.54
C SER A 127 -21.16 -23.47 -3.04
N THR A 128 -22.12 -22.82 -3.71
CA THR A 128 -23.55 -23.06 -3.49
C THR A 128 -23.98 -24.16 -4.45
N VAL A 129 -24.03 -25.39 -3.93
CA VAL A 129 -24.81 -26.55 -4.42
C VAL A 129 -25.10 -26.49 -5.92
N VAL A 130 -24.19 -27.02 -6.75
CA VAL A 130 -24.50 -27.33 -8.14
C VAL A 130 -25.01 -28.77 -8.17
N PRO A 131 -26.30 -29.01 -8.48
CA PRO A 131 -26.79 -30.37 -8.67
C PRO A 131 -25.97 -31.02 -9.79
N VAL A 132 -25.39 -32.18 -9.52
CA VAL A 132 -24.73 -33.03 -10.51
C VAL A 132 -25.78 -33.38 -11.57
N GLY A 133 -25.79 -32.64 -12.69
CA GLY A 133 -26.76 -32.85 -13.77
C GLY A 133 -26.97 -31.72 -14.76
N LEU A 134 -26.54 -30.48 -14.48
CA LEU A 134 -26.71 -29.36 -15.43
C LEU A 134 -25.48 -29.17 -16.32
N ALA A 135 -25.67 -29.44 -17.61
CA ALA A 135 -24.70 -29.15 -18.67
C ALA A 135 -24.22 -27.70 -18.59
N ILE A 136 -22.91 -27.51 -18.46
CA ILE A 136 -22.28 -26.19 -18.27
C ILE A 136 -22.28 -25.47 -19.63
N SER A 137 -23.33 -24.69 -19.88
CA SER A 137 -23.43 -23.86 -21.08
C SER A 137 -22.56 -22.61 -20.97
N ALA A 138 -22.12 -22.10 -22.12
CA ALA A 138 -21.27 -20.91 -22.30
C ALA A 138 -21.76 -19.65 -21.55
N ALA A 139 -23.01 -19.63 -21.08
CA ALA A 139 -23.59 -18.59 -20.23
C ALA A 139 -22.85 -18.40 -18.90
N ARG A 140 -22.28 -19.47 -18.29
CA ARG A 140 -21.39 -19.29 -17.13
C ARG A 140 -20.18 -18.42 -17.49
N ARG A 141 -19.59 -18.61 -18.68
CA ARG A 141 -18.42 -17.83 -19.11
C ARG A 141 -18.72 -16.33 -19.33
N ALA A 142 -19.99 -15.96 -19.50
CA ALA A 142 -20.45 -14.57 -19.63
C ALA A 142 -20.81 -13.91 -18.27
N VAL A 143 -21.35 -14.67 -17.32
CA VAL A 143 -21.62 -14.19 -15.94
C VAL A 143 -20.32 -14.16 -15.12
N PHE A 144 -19.47 -15.17 -15.27
CA PHE A 144 -18.09 -15.21 -14.79
C PHE A 144 -17.16 -14.48 -15.75
N GLY A 145 -17.45 -13.19 -16.00
CA GLY A 145 -16.57 -12.31 -16.75
C GLY A 145 -15.11 -12.60 -16.34
N THR A 146 -14.25 -12.78 -17.33
CA THR A 146 -12.90 -13.38 -17.25
C THR A 146 -11.87 -12.60 -16.39
N HIS A 147 -12.25 -11.98 -15.27
CA HIS A 147 -11.55 -10.83 -14.68
C HIS A 147 -11.40 -10.81 -13.15
N SER A 148 -11.58 -11.91 -12.41
CA SER A 148 -11.52 -11.88 -10.92
C SER A 148 -10.38 -12.67 -10.26
N SER A 149 -9.33 -13.05 -11.01
CA SER A 149 -8.14 -13.74 -10.47
C SER A 149 -7.00 -12.81 -10.05
N ILE A 150 -7.32 -11.53 -9.82
CA ILE A 150 -6.34 -10.47 -9.63
C ILE A 150 -6.54 -9.96 -8.21
N GLY A 151 -5.61 -10.24 -7.30
CA GLY A 151 -5.72 -9.73 -5.93
C GLY A 151 -5.74 -8.20 -5.88
N LYS A 152 -6.04 -7.66 -4.69
CA LYS A 152 -5.95 -6.23 -4.37
C LYS A 152 -5.24 -6.01 -3.05
N ALA A 153 -4.60 -4.86 -2.90
CA ALA A 153 -4.03 -4.40 -1.65
C ALA A 153 -4.23 -2.90 -1.52
N GLY A 154 -4.58 -2.42 -0.34
CA GLY A 154 -4.77 -1.00 -0.03
C GLY A 154 -3.94 -0.59 1.17
N ILE A 155 -3.42 0.64 1.12
CA ILE A 155 -2.57 1.21 2.15
C ILE A 155 -2.89 2.68 2.38
N GLU A 156 -2.68 3.10 3.62
CA GLU A 156 -2.55 4.51 3.98
C GLU A 156 -1.28 4.70 4.79
N MET A 157 -0.55 5.76 4.48
CA MET A 157 0.64 6.15 5.22
C MET A 157 0.64 7.64 5.49
N GLU A 158 1.21 8.01 6.64
CA GLU A 158 1.60 9.38 6.88
C GLU A 158 2.92 9.48 7.64
N ILE A 159 3.62 10.57 7.36
CA ILE A 159 4.85 10.96 8.00
C ILE A 159 4.58 12.28 8.71
N LEU A 160 4.83 12.27 10.01
CA LEU A 160 4.69 13.42 10.90
C LEU A 160 6.07 13.84 11.41
N ASP A 161 6.25 15.11 11.74
CA ASP A 161 7.34 15.52 12.63
C ASP A 161 7.10 14.88 14.01
N ALA A 162 8.08 14.13 14.52
CA ALA A 162 7.86 13.33 15.72
C ALA A 162 7.61 14.17 16.98
N GLU A 163 8.16 15.38 17.05
CA GLU A 163 8.03 16.27 18.21
C GLU A 163 6.70 17.05 18.19
N THR A 164 6.33 17.59 17.03
CA THR A 164 5.20 18.50 16.89
C THR A 164 3.92 17.82 16.42
N GLY A 165 4.02 16.63 15.82
CA GLY A 165 2.91 15.96 15.15
C GLY A 165 2.47 16.63 13.85
N GLN A 166 3.20 17.63 13.35
CA GLN A 166 2.87 18.28 12.08
C GLN A 166 3.00 17.27 10.93
N ARG A 167 1.96 17.17 10.10
CA ARG A 167 2.01 16.32 8.91
C ARG A 167 3.00 16.87 7.88
N LEU A 168 3.96 16.05 7.51
CA LEU A 168 4.99 16.35 6.51
C LEU A 168 4.61 15.77 5.17
N TRP A 169 4.12 14.53 5.17
CA TRP A 169 3.73 13.82 3.97
C TRP A 169 2.63 12.80 4.30
N ALA A 170 1.77 12.50 3.33
CA ALA A 170 0.82 11.40 3.45
C ALA A 170 0.47 10.84 2.07
N MET A 171 0.07 9.57 2.04
CA MET A 171 -0.45 8.91 0.85
C MET A 171 -1.61 7.97 1.16
N VAL A 172 -2.46 7.77 0.15
CA VAL A 172 -3.42 6.65 0.06
C VAL A 172 -3.16 5.97 -1.27
N ASP A 173 -2.96 4.65 -1.24
CA ASP A 173 -2.82 3.87 -2.47
C ASP A 173 -3.57 2.52 -2.41
N GLU A 174 -4.15 2.10 -3.52
CA GLU A 174 -4.70 0.77 -3.77
C GLU A 174 -4.08 0.20 -5.05
N ARG A 175 -3.57 -1.03 -4.97
CA ARG A 175 -2.95 -1.71 -6.10
C ARG A 175 -3.65 -3.02 -6.40
N ALA A 176 -3.86 -3.27 -7.69
CA ALA A 176 -4.35 -4.55 -8.21
C ALA A 176 -3.20 -5.34 -8.86
N GLY A 177 -3.25 -6.67 -8.80
CA GLY A 177 -2.28 -7.50 -9.51
C GLY A 177 -2.38 -7.40 -11.03
N ARG A 178 -1.38 -7.86 -11.77
CA ARG A 178 -1.51 -8.17 -13.20
C ARG A 178 -1.80 -9.66 -13.41
N LYS A 179 -2.49 -10.00 -14.50
CA LYS A 179 -2.70 -11.40 -14.91
C LYS A 179 -1.36 -12.00 -15.28
N ILE A 180 -0.96 -13.09 -14.61
CA ILE A 180 0.24 -13.86 -14.96
C ILE A 180 -0.21 -15.25 -15.42
N THR A 181 0.21 -15.64 -16.61
CA THR A 181 -0.02 -16.98 -17.17
C THR A 181 1.11 -17.91 -16.73
N GLY A 182 1.11 -18.38 -15.47
CA GLY A 182 2.14 -19.29 -14.95
C GLY A 182 1.81 -19.81 -13.54
N LYS A 183 2.26 -21.03 -13.22
CA LYS A 183 2.11 -21.64 -11.89
C LYS A 183 3.26 -21.20 -11.00
N PHE A 184 3.00 -20.27 -10.08
CA PHE A 184 3.93 -19.97 -8.99
C PHE A 184 3.30 -20.21 -7.63
N ASP A 185 4.20 -20.46 -6.69
CA ASP A 185 4.07 -21.08 -5.37
C ASP A 185 3.13 -20.34 -4.40
N LYS A 186 3.10 -20.77 -3.13
CA LYS A 186 2.25 -20.32 -2.00
C LYS A 186 1.94 -18.81 -1.88
N PHE A 187 2.74 -17.92 -2.47
CA PHE A 187 2.40 -16.51 -2.65
C PHE A 187 1.26 -16.27 -3.63
N SER A 188 0.84 -17.23 -4.45
CA SER A 188 -0.20 -17.05 -5.47
C SER A 188 -1.47 -16.36 -4.97
N LYS A 189 -1.90 -16.64 -3.73
CA LYS A 189 -3.02 -15.94 -3.09
C LYS A 189 -2.67 -14.50 -2.72
N TRP A 190 -1.57 -14.27 -1.99
CA TRP A 190 -1.21 -12.97 -1.42
C TRP A 190 -0.18 -12.17 -2.23
N ARG A 191 0.15 -12.63 -3.44
CA ARG A 191 1.19 -12.06 -4.30
C ARG A 191 0.94 -10.59 -4.58
N THR A 192 -0.30 -10.21 -4.86
CA THR A 192 -0.61 -8.79 -5.08
C THR A 192 -0.26 -7.95 -3.87
N THR A 193 -0.57 -8.42 -2.66
CA THR A 193 -0.24 -7.71 -1.43
C THR A 193 1.26 -7.66 -1.21
N HIS A 194 1.98 -8.76 -1.46
CA HIS A 194 3.43 -8.81 -1.41
C HIS A 194 4.09 -7.82 -2.37
N ASP A 195 3.75 -7.92 -3.65
CA ASP A 195 4.27 -7.05 -4.70
C ASP A 195 3.92 -5.57 -4.44
N ALA A 196 2.76 -5.29 -3.83
CA ALA A 196 2.37 -3.94 -3.43
C ALA A 196 3.18 -3.43 -2.23
N SER A 197 3.43 -4.27 -1.23
CA SER A 197 4.28 -3.93 -0.07
C SER A 197 5.69 -3.55 -0.48
N GLU A 198 6.32 -4.33 -1.36
CA GLU A 198 7.64 -4.03 -1.91
C GLU A 198 7.63 -2.69 -2.67
N TYR A 199 6.63 -2.50 -3.54
CA TYR A 199 6.46 -1.25 -4.29
C TYR A 199 6.32 -0.03 -3.36
N TRP A 200 5.49 -0.12 -2.32
CA TRP A 200 5.28 0.98 -1.39
C TRP A 200 6.52 1.26 -0.54
N ALA A 201 7.29 0.23 -0.18
CA ALA A 201 8.54 0.41 0.54
C ALA A 201 9.59 1.15 -0.31
N ASP A 202 9.74 0.78 -1.57
CA ASP A 202 10.58 1.51 -2.52
C ASP A 202 10.08 2.94 -2.73
N LEU A 203 8.77 3.12 -2.92
CA LEU A 203 8.16 4.43 -3.15
C LEU A 203 8.40 5.40 -1.98
N VAL A 204 8.24 4.95 -0.73
CA VAL A 204 8.49 5.81 0.44
C VAL A 204 9.95 6.22 0.50
N LYS A 205 10.89 5.30 0.24
CA LYS A 205 12.33 5.60 0.18
C LYS A 205 12.61 6.66 -0.89
N GLU A 206 12.23 6.39 -2.14
CA GLU A 206 12.47 7.30 -3.27
C GLU A 206 11.84 8.68 -3.04
N ARG A 207 10.64 8.71 -2.43
CA ARG A 207 9.95 9.96 -2.14
C ARG A 207 10.69 10.79 -1.11
N LEU A 208 11.16 10.18 -0.03
CA LEU A 208 11.93 10.88 0.99
C LEU A 208 13.27 11.39 0.45
N GLU A 209 13.97 10.59 -0.34
CA GLU A 209 15.21 11.02 -1.01
C GLU A 209 14.97 12.19 -1.96
N SER A 210 13.91 12.14 -2.79
CA SER A 210 13.55 13.23 -3.69
C SER A 210 13.24 14.51 -2.93
N LEU A 211 12.47 14.44 -1.84
CA LEU A 211 12.11 15.61 -1.03
C LEU A 211 13.33 16.23 -0.34
N GLN A 212 14.29 15.41 0.11
CA GLN A 212 15.56 15.88 0.65
C GLN A 212 16.43 16.55 -0.42
N ALA A 213 16.50 15.97 -1.62
CA ALA A 213 17.25 16.54 -2.73
C ALA A 213 16.65 17.87 -3.22
N GLU A 214 15.32 17.95 -3.33
CA GLU A 214 14.60 19.18 -3.67
C GLU A 214 14.84 20.28 -2.63
N HIS A 215 14.79 19.93 -1.33
CA HIS A 215 15.12 20.87 -0.26
C HIS A 215 16.57 21.37 -0.38
N ALA A 216 17.53 20.47 -0.57
CA ALA A 216 18.95 20.84 -0.72
C ALA A 216 19.20 21.75 -1.94
N ALA A 217 18.45 21.57 -3.03
CA ALA A 217 18.55 22.43 -4.22
C ALA A 217 17.87 23.80 -4.03
N SER A 218 16.91 23.91 -3.10
CA SER A 218 16.17 25.14 -2.82
C SER A 218 16.84 26.06 -1.79
N THR A 219 17.79 25.53 -1.01
CA THR A 219 18.55 26.27 0.00
C THR A 219 19.85 26.81 -0.62
N PRO A 220 20.05 28.14 -0.69
CA PRO A 220 21.21 28.78 -1.30
C PRO A 220 22.51 28.64 -0.51
#